data_AF-A0A356K430-F1
#
_entry.id   AF-A0A356K430-F1
#
_cell.length_a   1.000
_cell.length_b   1.000
_cell.length_c   1.000
_cell.angle_alpha   90.00
_cell.angle_beta   90.00
_cell.angle_gamma   90.00
#
_symmetry.space_group_name_H-M   'P 1'
#
loop_
_entity.id
_entity.type
_entity.pdbx_description
1 polymer ?
#
loop_
_entity_poly.entity_id
_entity_poly.type
_entity_poly.pdbx_seq_one_letter_code
_entity_poly.pdbx_strand_id
1 'polypeptide(L)'
;MRNSALVNLDVEKIIYIIFIIISIMGIIGTNYEEKFLLTKDKNYHKKGSTIFKITITIALLIYLYYLKRNYEIFNEANEKEKNMIRIRLFGSIFFVVGALCLVYFRFKDTTFVEPPEI
;
A
#
# COMPACT_ATOMS: atom_id res chain seq x y z
N MET A 1 -22.91 -14.24 -17.79
CA MET A 1 -21.58 -14.10 -17.15
C MET A 1 -21.08 -12.69 -17.38
N ARG A 2 -20.69 -11.96 -16.33
CA ARG A 2 -20.14 -10.60 -16.46
C ARG A 2 -18.72 -10.71 -17.04
N ASN A 3 -18.40 -9.89 -18.04
CA ASN A 3 -17.08 -9.88 -18.68
C ASN A 3 -15.98 -9.64 -17.61
N SER A 4 -14.97 -10.52 -17.55
CA SER A 4 -13.89 -10.47 -16.54
C SER A 4 -13.12 -9.14 -16.59
N ALA A 5 -12.99 -8.52 -17.76
CA ALA A 5 -12.39 -7.21 -17.92
C ALA A 5 -13.19 -6.10 -17.21
N LEU A 6 -14.53 -6.15 -17.29
CA LEU A 6 -15.40 -5.16 -16.61
C LEU A 6 -15.33 -5.32 -15.09
N VAL A 7 -15.25 -6.56 -14.60
CA VAL A 7 -15.03 -6.84 -13.17
C VAL A 7 -13.72 -6.22 -12.69
N ASN A 8 -12.64 -6.38 -13.46
CA ASN A 8 -11.33 -5.83 -13.11
C ASN A 8 -11.34 -4.29 -13.05
N LEU A 9 -12.06 -3.63 -13.96
CA LEU A 9 -12.23 -2.18 -13.95
C LEU A 9 -13.03 -1.69 -12.73
N ASP A 10 -14.05 -2.44 -12.30
CA ASP A 10 -14.79 -2.11 -11.08
C ASP A 10 -13.88 -2.23 -9.84
N VAL A 11 -13.04 -3.28 -9.78
CA VAL A 11 -12.07 -3.44 -8.68
C VAL A 11 -11.02 -2.32 -8.69
N GLU A 12 -10.54 -1.89 -9.86
CA GLU A 12 -9.62 -0.74 -9.95
C GLU A 12 -10.24 0.55 -9.40
N LYS A 13 -11.52 0.82 -9.71
CA LYS A 13 -12.23 1.97 -9.14
C LYS A 13 -12.31 1.89 -7.61
N ILE A 14 -12.58 0.70 -7.06
CA ILE A 14 -12.59 0.48 -5.61
C ILE A 14 -11.20 0.74 -5.02
N ILE A 15 -10.14 0.26 -5.66
CA ILE A 15 -8.75 0.52 -5.23
C ILE A 15 -8.44 2.02 -5.23
N TYR A 16 -8.88 2.78 -6.24
CA TYR A 16 -8.71 4.24 -6.24
C TYR A 16 -9.44 4.93 -5.08
N ILE A 17 -10.65 4.48 -4.75
CA ILE A 17 -11.38 4.97 -3.57
C ILE A 17 -10.59 4.66 -2.30
N ILE A 18 -10.03 3.45 -2.18
CA ILE A 18 -9.19 3.08 -1.03
C ILE A 18 -7.94 3.97 -0.94
N PHE A 19 -7.30 4.30 -2.06
CA PHE A 19 -6.17 5.23 -2.07
C PHE A 19 -6.54 6.61 -1.56
N ILE A 20 -7.72 7.14 -1.93
CA ILE A 20 -8.21 8.42 -1.39
C ILE A 20 -8.36 8.34 0.13
N ILE A 21 -8.96 7.26 0.65
CA ILE A 21 -9.11 7.03 2.10
C ILE A 21 -7.75 6.96 2.79
N ILE A 22 -6.80 6.21 2.23
CA ILE A 22 -5.43 6.10 2.76
C ILE A 22 -4.74 7.46 2.80
N SER A 23 -4.88 8.28 1.75
CA SER A 23 -4.30 9.62 1.73
C SER A 23 -4.87 10.53 2.81
N ILE A 24 -6.19 10.49 3.02
CA ILE A 24 -6.84 11.22 4.13
C ILE A 24 -6.33 10.73 5.48
N MET A 25 -6.22 9.40 5.67
CA MET A 25 -5.65 8.81 6.87
C MET A 25 -4.20 9.26 7.08
N GLY A 26 -3.39 9.32 6.02
CA GLY A 26 -2.02 9.83 6.06
C GLY A 26 -1.95 11.25 6.63
N ILE A 27 -2.79 12.16 6.14
CA ILE A 27 -2.89 13.54 6.65
C ILE A 27 -3.25 13.54 8.15
N ILE A 28 -4.23 12.72 8.57
CA ILE A 28 -4.61 12.61 9.99
C ILE A 28 -3.44 12.08 10.83
N GLY A 29 -2.72 11.07 10.35
CA GLY A 29 -1.53 10.52 10.99
C GLY A 29 -0.45 11.58 11.19
N THR A 30 -0.14 12.35 10.15
CA THR A 30 0.83 13.45 10.20
C THR A 30 0.42 14.52 11.20
N ASN A 31 -0.85 14.91 11.24
CA ASN A 31 -1.34 15.88 12.23
C ASN A 31 -1.20 15.39 13.68
N TYR A 32 -1.27 14.07 13.91
CA TYR A 32 -0.98 13.51 15.23
C TYR A 32 0.51 13.55 15.57
N GLU A 33 1.40 13.25 14.62
CA GLU A 33 2.84 13.39 14.85
C GLU A 33 3.23 14.85 15.11
N GLU A 34 2.65 15.80 14.38
CA GLU A 34 2.85 17.24 14.65
C GLU A 34 2.46 17.61 16.08
N LYS A 35 1.26 17.18 16.53
CA LYS A 35 0.82 17.40 17.92
C LYS A 35 1.74 16.74 18.93
N PHE A 36 2.26 15.55 18.65
CA PHE A 36 3.27 14.92 19.49
C PHE A 36 4.55 15.74 19.58
N LEU A 37 5.06 16.26 18.46
CA LEU A 37 6.27 17.08 18.45
C LEU A 37 6.12 18.35 19.29
N LEU A 38 4.93 18.98 19.25
CA LEU A 38 4.60 20.19 20.00
C LEU A 38 4.34 19.94 21.49
N THR A 39 3.60 18.88 21.83
CA THR A 39 3.12 18.64 23.20
C THR A 39 3.96 17.62 23.99
N LYS A 40 4.76 16.82 23.30
CA LYS A 40 5.44 15.62 23.82
C LYS A 40 4.50 14.56 24.42
N ASP A 41 3.19 14.66 24.18
CA ASP A 41 2.22 13.65 24.61
C ASP A 41 2.28 12.42 23.71
N LYS A 42 2.79 11.32 24.27
CA LYS A 42 2.97 10.02 23.60
C LYS A 42 1.66 9.42 23.08
N ASN A 43 0.50 9.85 23.57
CA ASN A 43 -0.79 9.40 23.04
C ASN A 43 -0.99 9.81 21.58
N TYR A 44 -0.50 10.99 21.18
CA TYR A 44 -0.59 11.44 19.80
C TYR A 44 0.32 10.61 18.88
N HIS A 45 1.56 10.35 19.29
CA HIS A 45 2.46 9.45 18.55
C HIS A 45 1.87 8.04 18.39
N LYS A 46 1.26 7.48 19.45
CA LYS A 46 0.60 6.17 19.37
C LYS A 46 -0.54 6.16 18.34
N LYS A 47 -1.33 7.23 18.27
CA LYS A 47 -2.43 7.37 17.29
C LYS A 47 -1.90 7.49 15.87
N GLY A 48 -0.89 8.36 15.63
CA GLY A 48 -0.24 8.53 14.33
C GLY A 48 0.38 7.22 13.83
N SER A 49 1.24 6.60 14.65
CA SER A 49 1.84 5.29 14.36
C SER A 49 0.82 4.20 14.06
N THR A 50 -0.30 4.15 14.78
CA THR A 50 -1.38 3.18 14.51
C THR A 50 -2.00 3.39 13.14
N ILE A 51 -2.24 4.65 12.76
CA ILE A 51 -2.76 4.99 11.43
C ILE A 51 -1.78 4.55 10.34
N PHE A 52 -0.48 4.87 10.48
CA PHE A 52 0.52 4.49 9.49
C PHE A 52 0.68 2.97 9.34
N LYS A 53 0.59 2.22 10.45
CA LYS A 53 0.57 0.74 10.40
C LYS A 53 -0.61 0.22 9.59
N ILE A 54 -1.80 0.80 9.79
CA ILE A 54 -2.99 0.40 9.06
C ILE A 54 -2.83 0.74 7.56
N THR A 55 -2.40 1.96 7.23
CA THR A 55 -2.26 2.37 5.82
C THR A 55 -1.24 1.52 5.07
N ILE A 56 -0.07 1.24 5.67
CA ILE A 56 0.94 0.40 5.02
C ILE A 56 0.48 -1.06 4.85
N THR A 57 -0.32 -1.56 5.80
CA THR A 57 -0.90 -2.91 5.72
C THR A 57 -1.92 -3.00 4.59
N ILE A 58 -2.79 -1.99 4.45
CA ILE A 58 -3.74 -1.95 3.33
C ILE A 58 -3.01 -1.83 1.99
N ALA A 59 -1.95 -1.01 1.92
CA ALA A 59 -1.12 -0.90 0.72
C ALA A 59 -0.49 -2.25 0.34
N LEU A 60 0.04 -3.01 1.31
CA LEU A 60 0.55 -4.36 1.07
C LEU A 60 -0.52 -5.30 0.47
N LEU A 61 -1.75 -5.27 1.00
CA LEU A 61 -2.86 -6.08 0.46
C LEU A 61 -3.19 -5.71 -1.00
N ILE A 62 -3.18 -4.41 -1.33
CA ILE A 62 -3.38 -3.92 -2.70
C ILE A 62 -2.24 -4.42 -3.62
N TYR A 63 -0.98 -4.37 -3.16
CA TYR A 63 0.15 -4.85 -3.97
C TYR A 63 0.14 -6.36 -4.15
N LEU A 64 -0.28 -7.14 -3.15
CA LEU A 64 -0.50 -8.58 -3.28
C LEU A 64 -1.59 -8.89 -4.31
N TYR A 65 -2.69 -8.11 -4.32
CA TYR A 65 -3.71 -8.21 -5.36
C TYR A 65 -3.14 -7.95 -6.75
N TYR A 66 -2.35 -6.88 -6.93
CA TYR A 66 -1.74 -6.59 -8.22
C TYR A 66 -0.75 -7.66 -8.66
N LEU A 67 0.03 -8.23 -7.73
CA LEU A 67 0.93 -9.34 -8.02
C LEU A 67 0.15 -10.57 -8.50
N LYS A 68 -0.90 -10.98 -7.78
CA LYS A 68 -1.77 -12.09 -8.17
C LYS A 68 -2.37 -11.86 -9.56
N ARG A 69 -2.94 -10.67 -9.80
CA ARG A 69 -3.55 -10.33 -11.09
C ARG A 69 -2.54 -10.33 -12.22
N ASN A 70 -1.35 -9.74 -12.04
CA ASN A 70 -0.32 -9.75 -13.09
C ASN A 70 0.19 -11.17 -13.37
N TYR A 71 0.22 -12.04 -12.37
CA TYR A 71 0.58 -13.45 -12.55
C TYR A 71 -0.48 -14.22 -13.35
N GLU A 72 -1.76 -14.01 -13.06
CA GLU A 72 -2.88 -14.59 -13.83
C GLU A 72 -2.83 -14.13 -15.30
N ILE A 73 -2.67 -12.82 -15.54
CA ILE A 73 -2.54 -12.27 -16.90
C ILE A 73 -1.32 -12.85 -17.62
N PHE A 74 -0.20 -13.05 -16.93
CA PHE A 74 1.01 -13.63 -17.53
C PHE A 74 0.80 -15.07 -18.00
N ASN A 75 0.06 -15.87 -17.22
CA ASN A 75 -0.22 -17.26 -17.54
C ASN A 75 -1.21 -17.41 -18.71
N GLU A 76 -2.15 -16.47 -18.85
CA GLU A 76 -3.16 -16.48 -19.92
C GLU A 76 -2.67 -15.84 -21.24
N ALA A 77 -1.56 -15.10 -21.21
CA ALA A 77 -1.05 -14.37 -22.37
C ALA A 77 -0.39 -15.25 -23.43
N ASN A 78 -0.47 -14.82 -24.70
CA ASN A 78 0.29 -15.42 -25.79
C ASN A 78 1.78 -15.02 -25.73
N GLU A 79 2.64 -15.78 -26.43
CA GLU A 79 4.10 -15.56 -26.42
C GLU A 79 4.53 -14.15 -26.84
N LYS A 80 3.76 -13.48 -27.69
CA LYS A 80 4.06 -12.13 -28.16
C LYS A 80 3.87 -11.08 -27.06
N GLU A 81 2.88 -11.26 -26.19
CA GLU A 81 2.53 -10.32 -25.12
C GLU A 81 3.26 -10.63 -23.80
N LYS A 82 3.69 -11.88 -23.60
CA LYS A 82 4.37 -12.35 -22.38
C LYS A 82 5.57 -11.50 -21.98
N ASN A 83 6.36 -11.00 -22.93
CA ASN A 83 7.52 -10.17 -22.62
C ASN A 83 7.14 -8.87 -21.91
N MET A 84 6.09 -8.17 -22.36
CA MET A 84 5.60 -6.95 -21.73
C MET A 84 4.95 -7.24 -20.36
N ILE A 85 4.19 -8.31 -20.27
CA ILE A 85 3.52 -8.68 -19.02
C ILE A 85 4.53 -9.15 -17.97
N ARG A 86 5.64 -9.79 -18.38
CA ARG A 86 6.74 -10.17 -17.48
C ARG A 86 7.33 -8.96 -16.75
N ILE A 87 7.50 -7.83 -17.45
CA ILE A 87 7.99 -6.59 -16.84
C ILE A 87 7.01 -6.11 -15.76
N ARG A 88 5.70 -6.14 -16.05
CA ARG A 88 4.66 -5.79 -15.06
C ARG A 88 4.68 -6.72 -13.85
N LEU A 89 4.80 -8.02 -14.07
CA LEU A 89 4.89 -9.02 -13.00
C LEU A 89 6.10 -8.76 -12.10
N PHE A 90 7.27 -8.51 -12.71
CA PHE A 90 8.50 -8.20 -11.99
C PHE A 90 8.37 -6.90 -11.17
N GLY A 91 7.78 -5.86 -11.75
CA GLY A 91 7.46 -4.63 -11.02
C GLY A 91 6.57 -4.86 -9.79
N SER A 92 5.51 -5.69 -9.93
CA SER A 92 4.65 -6.02 -8.78
C SER A 92 5.36 -6.79 -7.66
N ILE A 93 6.36 -7.61 -7.99
CA ILE A 93 7.19 -8.28 -6.97
C ILE A 93 7.95 -7.25 -6.14
N PHE A 94 8.58 -6.26 -6.79
CA PHE A 94 9.29 -5.20 -6.07
C PHE A 94 8.37 -4.38 -5.17
N PHE A 95 7.16 -4.04 -5.61
CA PHE A 95 6.19 -3.34 -4.76
C PHE A 95 5.85 -4.15 -3.51
N VAL A 96 5.63 -5.46 -3.64
CA VAL A 96 5.36 -6.34 -2.49
C VAL A 96 6.57 -6.42 -1.56
N VAL A 97 7.78 -6.63 -2.09
CA VAL A 97 9.00 -6.69 -1.29
C VAL A 97 9.25 -5.36 -0.55
N GLY A 98 9.13 -4.23 -1.24
CA GLY A 98 9.26 -2.91 -0.64
C GLY A 98 8.23 -2.68 0.48
N ALA A 99 6.96 -3.02 0.23
CA ALA A 99 5.92 -2.91 1.24
C ALA A 99 6.14 -3.84 2.44
N LEU A 100 6.64 -5.07 2.23
CA LEU A 100 7.01 -5.97 3.33
C LEU A 100 8.12 -5.39 4.20
N CYS A 101 9.14 -4.78 3.59
CA CYS A 101 10.19 -4.08 4.34
C CYS A 101 9.63 -2.93 5.18
N LEU A 102 8.73 -2.12 4.60
CA LEU A 102 8.09 -1.01 5.31
C LEU A 102 7.16 -1.50 6.44
N VAL A 103 6.36 -2.53 6.20
CA VAL A 103 5.56 -3.17 7.25
C VAL A 103 6.45 -3.69 8.37
N TYR A 104 7.51 -4.44 8.03
CA TYR A 104 8.45 -4.94 9.03
C TYR A 104 9.05 -3.81 9.88
N PHE A 105 9.51 -2.74 9.23
CA PHE A 105 10.04 -1.55 9.90
C PHE A 105 9.02 -0.95 10.88
N ARG A 106 7.79 -0.69 10.44
CA ARG A 106 6.73 -0.09 11.27
C ARG A 106 6.30 -0.97 12.45
N PHE A 107 6.32 -2.29 12.29
CA PHE A 107 5.91 -3.20 13.36
C PHE A 107 7.04 -3.55 14.34
N LYS A 108 8.29 -3.53 13.88
CA LYS A 108 9.45 -3.81 14.73
C LYS A 108 9.80 -2.65 15.64
N ASP A 109 9.72 -1.41 15.15
CA ASP A 109 10.07 -0.24 15.95
C ASP A 109 8.84 0.57 16.31
N THR A 110 8.42 0.46 17.57
CA THR A 110 7.31 1.26 18.13
C THR A 110 7.79 2.51 18.87
N THR A 111 9.10 2.75 18.91
CA THR A 111 9.73 3.79 19.71
C THR A 111 10.46 4.84 18.88
N PHE A 112 10.75 4.52 17.62
CA PHE A 112 11.39 5.43 16.69
C PHE A 112 10.43 6.55 16.28
N VAL A 113 10.81 7.78 16.63
CA VAL A 113 10.16 8.99 16.14
C VAL A 113 10.74 9.27 14.76
N GLU A 114 9.95 9.01 13.73
CA GLU A 114 10.38 9.27 12.36
C GLU A 114 10.55 10.78 12.12
N PRO A 115 11.63 11.18 11.44
CA PRO A 115 11.67 12.52 10.87
C PRO A 115 10.51 12.68 9.86
N PRO A 116 9.97 13.90 9.69
CA PRO A 116 8.90 14.14 8.72
C PRO A 116 9.31 13.62 7.33
N GLU A 117 8.39 12.90 6.66
CA GLU A 117 8.59 12.45 5.28
C GLU A 117 8.76 13.70 4.38
N ILE A 118 9.93 13.81 3.72
CA ILE A 118 10.31 14.92 2.82
C ILE A 118 9.70 14.71 1.43
#